data_AF-Q0SUW4-F1
#
_entry.id   AF-Q0SUW4-F1
#
_cell.length_a   1.000
_cell.length_b   1.000
_cell.length_c   1.000
_cell.angle_alpha   90.00
_cell.angle_beta   90.00
_cell.angle_gamma   90.00
#
_symmetry.space_group_name_H-M   'P 1'
#
loop_
_entity.id
_entity.type
_entity.pdbx_description
1 polymer ?
#
loop_
_entity_poly.entity_id
_entity_poly.type
_entity_poly.pdbx_seq_one_letter_code
_entity_poly.pdbx_strand_id
1 'polypeptide(L)'
;MFNQLVLNLNEKDEIKLLKEKTNLEFVYGKGKRKSKLQKYAEGLEDFIEKQSKYDNYNEIFNGRNSFSKTDKDATFMHMKEDHMKNGQLKPGYNIQIGVEGEYIVGVDVSSERSDQLTLIPFLDKLKSNLSTQYKSVTADAGYESEENYLYLENNNYETYIKPQNYEKLKTKKFKKNIGNKENMTYLKDEDCYICANSQRLTVKSVTTKKSKSGYKSEITIY
;
A
#
# COMPACT_ATOMS: atom_id res chain seq x y z
N MET A 1 -23.23 0.57 0.63
CA MET A 1 -24.06 -0.01 1.70
C MET A 1 -25.55 -0.28 1.40
N PHE A 2 -26.45 0.71 1.24
CA PHE A 2 -27.91 0.44 1.25
C PHE A 2 -28.41 -0.49 0.11
N ASN A 3 -27.97 -0.28 -1.13
CA ASN A 3 -28.35 -1.12 -2.27
C ASN A 3 -27.84 -2.57 -2.17
N GLN A 4 -26.65 -2.78 -1.60
CA GLN A 4 -26.04 -4.11 -1.47
C GLN A 4 -26.75 -4.94 -0.39
N LEU A 5 -27.15 -4.30 0.72
CA LEU A 5 -27.96 -4.93 1.77
C LEU A 5 -29.34 -5.35 1.23
N VAL A 6 -29.98 -4.49 0.41
CA VAL A 6 -31.27 -4.79 -0.22
C VAL A 6 -31.15 -5.94 -1.23
N LEU A 7 -30.07 -5.99 -2.02
CA LEU A 7 -29.80 -7.10 -2.93
C LEU A 7 -29.60 -8.43 -2.18
N ASN A 8 -28.77 -8.46 -1.14
CA ASN A 8 -28.53 -9.66 -0.35
C ASN A 8 -29.78 -10.18 0.38
N LEU A 9 -30.68 -9.29 0.80
CA LEU A 9 -31.98 -9.65 1.39
C LEU A 9 -32.89 -10.31 0.35
N ASN A 10 -32.99 -9.72 -0.86
CA ASN A 10 -33.78 -10.29 -1.96
C ASN A 10 -33.27 -11.68 -2.38
N GLU A 11 -31.95 -11.89 -2.44
CA GLU A 11 -31.37 -13.20 -2.80
C GLU A 11 -31.70 -14.29 -1.77
N LYS A 12 -31.68 -13.95 -0.47
CA LYS A 12 -32.08 -14.89 0.60
C LYS A 12 -33.58 -15.20 0.55
N ASP A 13 -34.41 -14.23 0.21
CA ASP A 13 -35.86 -14.42 0.05
C ASP A 13 -36.19 -15.31 -1.17
N GLU A 14 -35.44 -15.21 -2.27
CA GLU A 14 -35.57 -16.12 -3.42
C GLU A 14 -35.21 -17.57 -3.07
N ILE A 15 -34.18 -17.79 -2.26
CA ILE A 15 -33.82 -19.13 -1.76
C ILE A 15 -34.95 -19.69 -0.90
N LYS A 16 -35.59 -18.85 -0.07
CA LYS A 16 -36.74 -19.24 0.75
C LYS A 16 -37.95 -19.60 -0.10
N LEU A 17 -38.22 -18.83 -1.16
CA LEU A 17 -39.28 -19.11 -2.12
C LEU A 17 -39.04 -20.40 -2.91
N LEU A 18 -37.79 -20.69 -3.27
CA LEU A 18 -37.38 -21.95 -3.89
C LEU A 18 -37.59 -23.16 -2.97
N LYS A 19 -37.34 -23.01 -1.66
CA LYS A 19 -37.62 -24.05 -0.66
C LYS A 19 -39.12 -24.36 -0.58
N GLU A 20 -39.96 -23.33 -0.55
CA GLU A 20 -41.43 -23.47 -0.51
C GLU A 20 -41.98 -24.11 -1.80
N LYS A 21 -41.48 -23.70 -2.99
CA LYS A 21 -41.93 -24.26 -4.28
C LYS A 21 -41.50 -25.71 -4.52
N THR A 22 -40.38 -26.15 -3.94
CA THR A 22 -39.86 -27.51 -4.16
C THR A 22 -40.34 -28.53 -3.13
N ASN A 23 -41.13 -28.11 -2.12
CA ASN A 23 -41.67 -28.92 -1.03
C ASN A 23 -40.61 -29.84 -0.38
N LEU A 24 -39.38 -29.33 -0.27
CA LEU A 24 -38.19 -30.12 -0.02
C LEU A 24 -37.85 -30.06 1.48
N GLU A 25 -37.99 -31.19 2.18
CA GLU A 25 -37.62 -31.27 3.60
C GLU A 25 -36.10 -31.29 3.76
N PHE A 26 -35.56 -30.28 4.43
CA PHE A 26 -34.13 -30.20 4.73
C PHE A 26 -33.82 -31.14 5.88
N VAL A 27 -32.84 -32.01 5.67
CA VAL A 27 -32.40 -32.97 6.68
C VAL A 27 -31.07 -32.54 7.30
N TYR A 28 -30.96 -32.68 8.62
CA TYR A 28 -29.77 -32.32 9.39
C TYR A 28 -29.36 -33.49 10.32
N GLY A 29 -28.10 -33.50 10.76
CA GLY A 29 -27.57 -34.51 11.69
C GLY A 29 -26.81 -35.68 11.03
N LYS A 30 -26.16 -36.49 11.86
CA LYS A 30 -25.37 -37.66 11.43
C LYS A 30 -26.28 -38.74 10.81
N GLY A 31 -25.82 -39.37 9.73
CA GLY A 31 -26.54 -40.45 9.04
C GLY A 31 -27.64 -40.00 8.07
N LYS A 32 -27.93 -38.69 7.98
CA LYS A 32 -28.88 -38.12 7.02
C LYS A 32 -28.16 -37.62 5.77
N ARG A 33 -28.60 -38.06 4.58
CA ARG A 33 -28.01 -37.64 3.30
C ARG A 33 -28.79 -36.46 2.72
N LYS A 34 -28.17 -35.28 2.70
CA LYS A 34 -28.73 -34.07 2.08
C LYS A 34 -28.96 -34.29 0.58
N SER A 35 -30.09 -33.81 0.08
CA SER A 35 -30.38 -33.78 -1.36
C SER A 35 -29.41 -32.85 -2.09
N LYS A 36 -29.27 -32.99 -3.42
CA LYS A 36 -28.45 -32.05 -4.21
C LYS A 36 -28.96 -30.61 -4.09
N LEU A 37 -30.28 -30.43 -4.14
CA LEU A 37 -30.94 -29.13 -4.01
C LEU A 37 -30.70 -28.48 -2.64
N GLN A 38 -30.78 -29.25 -1.55
CA GLN A 38 -30.44 -28.74 -0.21
C GLN A 38 -28.99 -28.26 -0.16
N LYS A 39 -28.04 -29.03 -0.71
CA LYS A 39 -26.63 -28.62 -0.76
C LYS A 39 -26.41 -27.35 -1.57
N TYR A 40 -27.12 -27.19 -2.69
CA TYR A 40 -27.04 -25.98 -3.50
C TYR A 40 -27.62 -24.76 -2.77
N ALA A 41 -28.78 -24.91 -2.13
CA ALA A 41 -29.40 -23.85 -1.34
C ALA A 41 -28.51 -23.40 -0.17
N GLU A 42 -27.99 -24.34 0.62
CA GLU A 42 -27.05 -24.04 1.71
C GLU A 42 -25.75 -23.41 1.17
N GLY A 43 -25.23 -23.89 0.04
CA GLY A 43 -24.05 -23.31 -0.60
C GLY A 43 -24.27 -21.87 -1.05
N LEU A 44 -25.43 -21.56 -1.62
CA LEU A 44 -25.81 -20.21 -2.01
C LEU A 44 -25.95 -19.29 -0.79
N GLU A 45 -26.60 -19.75 0.29
CA GLU A 45 -26.67 -18.99 1.56
C GLU A 45 -25.26 -18.68 2.10
N ASP A 46 -24.36 -19.67 2.08
CA ASP A 46 -22.96 -19.52 2.47
C ASP A 46 -22.21 -18.49 1.61
N PHE A 47 -22.49 -18.45 0.30
CA PHE A 47 -21.88 -17.48 -0.61
C PHE A 47 -22.40 -16.07 -0.38
N ILE A 48 -23.71 -15.90 -0.18
CA ILE A 48 -24.32 -14.60 0.14
C ILE A 48 -23.72 -14.04 1.43
N GLU A 49 -23.57 -14.87 2.47
CA GLU A 49 -22.98 -14.44 3.74
C GLU A 49 -21.50 -14.05 3.60
N LYS A 50 -20.72 -14.82 2.84
CA LYS A 50 -19.32 -14.49 2.54
C LYS A 50 -19.22 -13.21 1.73
N GLN A 51 -20.07 -13.02 0.74
CA GLN A 51 -20.09 -11.80 -0.08
C GLN A 51 -20.41 -10.58 0.77
N SER A 52 -21.48 -10.62 1.57
CA SER A 52 -21.84 -9.52 2.49
C SER A 52 -20.71 -9.19 3.46
N LYS A 53 -20.01 -10.20 3.97
CA LYS A 53 -18.84 -10.02 4.84
C LYS A 53 -17.68 -9.34 4.10
N TYR A 54 -17.37 -9.76 2.87
CA TYR A 54 -16.30 -9.17 2.08
C TYR A 54 -16.62 -7.74 1.63
N ASP A 55 -17.88 -7.45 1.30
CA ASP A 55 -18.32 -6.09 0.97
C ASP A 55 -18.10 -5.16 2.16
N ASN A 56 -18.49 -5.58 3.37
CA ASN A 56 -18.21 -4.83 4.59
C ASN A 56 -16.70 -4.64 4.83
N TYR A 57 -15.89 -5.69 4.60
CA TYR A 57 -14.44 -5.60 4.74
C TYR A 57 -13.82 -4.65 3.70
N ASN A 58 -14.32 -4.64 2.47
CA ASN A 58 -13.88 -3.73 1.41
C ASN A 58 -14.19 -2.27 1.75
N GLU A 59 -15.35 -2.00 2.35
CA GLU A 59 -15.70 -0.67 2.86
C GLU A 59 -14.75 -0.27 4.01
N ILE A 60 -14.42 -1.17 4.94
CA ILE A 60 -13.47 -0.89 6.04
C ILE A 60 -12.03 -0.67 5.53
N PHE A 61 -11.60 -1.42 4.52
CA PHE A 61 -10.25 -1.31 3.97
C PHE A 61 -9.96 0.13 3.53
N ASN A 62 -10.91 0.79 2.86
CA ASN A 62 -10.79 2.18 2.43
C ASN A 62 -9.44 2.47 1.73
N GLY A 63 -9.03 1.59 0.81
CA GLY A 63 -7.75 1.67 0.10
C GLY A 63 -6.54 1.03 0.82
N ARG A 64 -6.70 0.53 2.05
CA ARG A 64 -5.70 -0.27 2.78
C ARG A 64 -5.83 -1.76 2.42
N ASN A 65 -4.76 -2.52 2.64
CA ASN A 65 -4.73 -3.96 2.35
C ASN A 65 -5.05 -4.84 3.57
N SER A 66 -5.08 -4.27 4.77
CA SER A 66 -5.28 -4.98 6.03
C SER A 66 -5.89 -4.05 7.08
N PHE A 67 -6.63 -4.60 8.05
CA PHE A 67 -7.09 -3.88 9.25
C PHE A 67 -7.24 -4.85 10.42
N SER A 68 -7.15 -4.38 11.68
CA SER A 68 -7.41 -5.23 12.85
C SER A 68 -8.90 -5.47 13.05
N LYS A 69 -9.28 -6.70 13.41
CA LYS A 69 -10.67 -7.03 13.72
C LYS A 69 -11.19 -6.34 14.98
N THR A 70 -10.29 -5.99 15.92
CA THR A 70 -10.63 -5.30 17.17
C THR A 70 -10.57 -3.78 17.03
N ASP A 71 -9.59 -3.28 16.27
CA ASP A 71 -9.39 -1.86 15.97
C ASP A 71 -9.28 -1.68 14.46
N LYS A 72 -10.38 -1.28 13.82
CA LYS A 72 -10.47 -1.19 12.36
C LYS A 72 -9.57 -0.11 11.76
N ASP A 73 -9.05 0.81 12.56
CA ASP A 73 -8.18 1.89 12.10
C ASP A 73 -6.69 1.44 12.10
N ALA A 74 -6.34 0.44 12.90
CA ALA A 74 -5.01 -0.16 12.92
C ALA A 74 -4.76 -1.06 11.70
N THR A 75 -3.57 -0.96 11.12
CA THR A 75 -3.14 -1.74 9.94
C THR A 75 -2.09 -2.77 10.34
N PHE A 76 -2.10 -3.95 9.71
CA PHE A 76 -1.09 -4.96 9.98
C PHE A 76 0.26 -4.57 9.34
N MET A 77 1.28 -4.39 10.17
CA MET A 77 2.61 -3.92 9.79
C MET A 77 3.72 -4.82 10.36
N HIS A 78 4.92 -4.75 9.77
CA HIS A 78 6.11 -5.34 10.38
C HIS A 78 6.57 -4.46 11.53
N MET A 79 6.59 -5.03 12.73
CA MET A 79 7.11 -4.34 13.90
C MET A 79 8.64 -4.40 13.91
N LYS A 80 9.28 -3.39 14.53
CA LYS A 80 10.73 -3.42 14.78
C LYS A 80 11.10 -4.58 15.73
N GLU A 81 10.21 -4.87 16.67
CA GLU A 81 10.31 -6.01 17.58
C GLU A 81 9.77 -7.28 16.90
N ASP A 82 10.63 -7.93 16.11
CA ASP A 82 10.40 -9.29 15.63
C ASP A 82 11.32 -10.26 16.38
N HIS A 83 11.05 -10.44 17.67
CA HIS A 83 11.83 -11.35 18.54
C HIS A 83 11.90 -12.78 18.00
N MET A 84 10.82 -13.23 17.34
CA MET A 84 10.69 -14.58 16.78
C MET A 84 11.29 -14.70 15.38
N LYS A 85 11.68 -13.58 14.74
CA LYS A 85 12.15 -13.49 13.34
C LYS A 85 11.24 -14.23 12.35
N ASN A 86 9.95 -14.31 12.66
CA ASN A 86 8.98 -15.05 11.86
C ASN A 86 8.24 -14.12 10.88
N GLY A 87 8.56 -12.82 10.88
CA GLY A 87 7.94 -11.84 10.01
C GLY A 87 6.46 -11.62 10.32
N GLN A 88 6.00 -11.95 11.53
CA GLN A 88 4.60 -11.81 11.89
C GLN A 88 4.19 -10.34 11.90
N LEU A 89 3.15 -10.02 11.12
CA LEU A 89 2.55 -8.70 11.13
C LEU A 89 1.71 -8.53 12.40
N LYS A 90 1.82 -7.35 13.01
CA LYS A 90 0.96 -6.95 14.14
C LYS A 90 0.17 -5.70 13.75
N PRO A 91 -1.07 -5.55 14.24
CA PRO A 91 -1.82 -4.34 14.00
C PRO A 91 -1.15 -3.17 14.73
N GLY A 92 -1.00 -2.05 14.03
CA GLY A 92 -0.39 -0.85 14.58
C GLY A 92 -0.61 0.36 13.71
N TYR A 93 -0.03 1.46 14.16
CA TYR A 93 -0.01 2.75 13.49
C TYR A 93 1.43 3.16 13.22
N ASN A 94 1.63 3.85 12.12
CA ASN A 94 2.88 4.52 11.82
C ASN A 94 2.83 5.95 12.39
N ILE A 95 3.64 6.21 13.41
CA ILE A 95 3.70 7.50 14.09
C ILE A 95 4.83 8.32 13.48
N GLN A 96 4.48 9.54 13.07
CA GLN A 96 5.36 10.53 12.49
C GLN A 96 5.59 11.64 13.52
N ILE A 97 6.85 12.00 13.75
CA ILE A 97 7.23 13.02 14.73
C ILE A 97 8.17 14.00 14.07
N GLY A 98 7.79 15.28 14.11
CA GLY A 98 8.60 16.41 13.64
C GLY A 98 9.29 17.06 14.83
N VAL A 99 10.60 17.26 14.73
CA VAL A 99 11.43 17.84 15.79
C VAL A 99 12.20 19.04 15.25
N GLU A 100 12.18 20.13 15.99
CA GLU A 100 12.96 21.34 15.73
C GLU A 100 13.61 21.81 17.04
N GLY A 101 14.93 22.02 17.05
CA GLY A 101 15.61 22.58 18.21
C GLY A 101 15.36 21.81 19.51
N GLU A 102 15.31 20.47 19.44
CA GLU A 102 14.99 19.56 20.55
C GLU A 102 13.52 19.56 21.03
N TYR A 103 12.63 20.30 20.35
CA TYR A 103 11.19 20.32 20.64
C TYR A 103 10.39 19.55 19.60
N ILE A 104 9.35 18.85 20.06
CA ILE A 104 8.37 18.22 19.18
C ILE A 104 7.43 19.32 18.66
N VAL A 105 7.42 19.53 17.36
CA VAL A 105 6.62 20.57 16.68
C VAL A 105 5.40 20.00 15.96
N GLY A 106 5.35 18.68 15.76
CA GLY A 106 4.17 18.01 15.26
C GLY A 106 4.21 16.50 15.41
N VAL A 107 3.02 15.93 15.49
CA VAL A 107 2.79 14.49 15.56
C VAL A 107 1.66 14.11 14.61
N ASP A 108 1.88 13.03 13.88
CA ASP A 108 0.82 12.42 13.08
C ASP A 108 0.78 10.91 13.25
N VAL A 109 -0.44 10.37 13.25
CA VAL A 109 -0.70 8.95 13.49
C VAL A 109 -1.38 8.43 12.24
N SER A 110 -0.66 7.64 11.47
CA SER A 110 -1.12 7.15 10.18
C SER A 110 -1.35 5.65 10.21
N SER A 111 -2.40 5.20 9.52
CA SER A 111 -2.58 3.79 9.19
C SER A 111 -1.69 3.33 8.01
N GLU A 112 -0.96 4.25 7.37
CA GLU A 112 -0.09 3.94 6.24
C GLU A 112 1.21 3.27 6.71
N ARG A 113 1.54 2.14 6.07
CA ARG A 113 2.68 1.29 6.43
C ARG A 113 4.01 1.76 5.88
N SER A 114 3.99 2.64 4.87
CA SER A 114 5.18 3.15 4.20
C SER A 114 5.46 4.58 4.64
N ASP A 115 6.66 4.84 5.13
CA ASP A 115 7.11 6.19 5.50
C ASP A 115 7.09 7.14 4.29
N GLN A 116 7.36 6.62 3.08
CA GLN A 116 7.30 7.41 1.85
C GLN A 116 5.96 8.13 1.68
N LEU A 117 4.85 7.48 2.03
CA LEU A 117 3.50 7.99 1.78
C LEU A 117 2.97 8.85 2.92
N THR A 118 3.69 8.94 4.05
CA THR A 118 3.29 9.74 5.20
C THR A 118 3.90 11.14 5.18
N LEU A 119 5.01 11.36 4.46
CA LEU A 119 5.72 12.65 4.47
C LEU A 119 4.85 13.83 4.06
N ILE A 120 4.22 13.75 2.88
CA ILE A 120 3.43 14.85 2.32
C ILE A 120 2.23 15.17 3.22
N PRO A 121 1.39 14.19 3.62
CA PRO A 121 0.32 14.44 4.58
C PRO A 121 0.81 15.04 5.90
N PHE A 122 1.96 14.59 6.39
CA PHE A 122 2.56 15.11 7.62
C PHE A 122 2.98 16.58 7.50
N LEU A 123 3.64 16.95 6.40
CA LEU A 123 4.07 18.33 6.14
C LEU A 123 2.87 19.26 5.89
N ASP A 124 1.85 18.80 5.16
CA ASP A 124 0.62 19.56 4.95
C ASP A 124 -0.10 19.81 6.29
N LYS A 125 -0.15 18.80 7.16
CA LYS A 125 -0.72 18.92 8.51
C LYS A 125 0.10 19.85 9.40
N LEU A 126 1.43 19.83 9.31
CA LEU A 126 2.29 20.78 10.02
C LEU A 126 2.03 22.21 9.54
N LYS A 127 1.98 22.42 8.22
CA LYS A 127 1.75 23.73 7.60
C LYS A 127 0.38 24.30 7.92
N SER A 128 -0.65 23.46 8.07
CA SER A 128 -2.00 23.92 8.43
C SER A 128 -2.13 24.29 9.91
N ASN A 129 -1.33 23.68 10.79
CA ASN A 129 -1.37 23.92 12.24
C ASN A 129 -0.39 25.01 12.71
N LEU A 130 0.63 25.34 11.92
CA LEU A 130 1.66 26.31 12.26
C LEU A 130 1.51 27.59 11.43
N SER A 131 1.79 28.73 12.04
CA SER A 131 1.78 30.03 11.35
C SER A 131 2.95 30.23 10.39
N THR A 132 3.97 29.37 10.47
CA THR A 132 5.23 29.51 9.73
C THR A 132 5.58 28.18 9.08
N GLN A 133 5.99 28.23 7.81
CA GLN A 133 6.51 27.07 7.09
C GLN A 133 8.01 26.88 7.40
N TYR A 134 8.40 25.65 7.69
CA TYR A 134 9.81 25.29 7.83
C TYR A 134 10.56 25.42 6.49
N LYS A 135 11.82 25.82 6.55
CA LYS A 135 12.64 25.99 5.34
C LYS A 135 13.33 24.71 4.92
N SER A 136 13.81 23.93 5.89
CA SER A 136 14.56 22.71 5.65
C SER A 136 13.82 21.48 6.17
N VAL A 137 13.84 20.39 5.41
CA VAL A 137 13.28 19.09 5.78
C VAL A 137 14.39 18.05 5.76
N THR A 138 14.67 17.49 6.94
CA THR A 138 15.61 16.37 7.10
C THR A 138 14.83 15.12 7.47
N ALA A 139 15.00 14.05 6.70
CA ALA A 139 14.30 12.80 6.93
C ALA A 139 15.18 11.58 6.64
N ASP A 140 14.80 10.42 7.17
CA ASP A 140 15.52 9.18 6.90
C ASP A 140 15.29 8.68 5.45
N ALA A 141 16.00 7.61 5.08
CA ALA A 141 15.89 7.05 3.73
C ALA A 141 14.54 6.39 3.42
N GLY A 142 13.75 6.05 4.45
CA GLY A 142 12.40 5.52 4.30
C GLY A 142 11.45 6.52 3.64
N TYR A 143 11.73 7.82 3.72
CA TYR A 143 10.93 8.86 3.05
C TYR A 143 11.37 9.16 1.62
N GLU A 144 12.43 8.52 1.12
CA GLU A 144 12.95 8.78 -0.22
C GLU A 144 11.96 8.30 -1.29
N SER A 145 11.47 9.22 -2.11
CA SER A 145 10.68 8.93 -3.31
C SER A 145 10.71 10.11 -4.27
N GLU A 146 10.56 9.86 -5.57
CA GLU A 146 10.45 10.91 -6.60
C GLU A 146 9.30 11.89 -6.29
N GLU A 147 8.15 11.36 -5.90
CA GLU A 147 6.97 12.15 -5.50
C GLU A 147 7.29 13.10 -4.35
N ASN A 148 7.99 12.62 -3.32
CA ASN A 148 8.39 13.43 -2.18
C ASN A 148 9.40 14.50 -2.57
N TYR A 149 10.40 14.16 -3.39
CA TYR A 149 11.39 15.15 -3.86
C TYR A 149 10.73 16.27 -4.65
N LEU A 150 9.84 15.95 -5.59
CA LEU A 150 9.14 16.95 -6.38
C LEU A 150 8.19 17.79 -5.53
N TYR A 151 7.48 17.18 -4.58
CA TYR A 151 6.65 17.95 -3.65
C TYR A 151 7.50 18.95 -2.84
N LEU A 152 8.64 18.51 -2.32
CA LEU A 152 9.51 19.35 -1.51
C LEU A 152 10.12 20.50 -2.34
N GLU A 153 10.60 20.20 -3.55
CA GLU A 153 11.14 21.18 -4.49
C GLU A 153 10.09 22.21 -4.88
N ASN A 154 8.88 21.78 -5.27
CA ASN A 154 7.78 22.67 -5.66
C ASN A 154 7.31 23.58 -4.51
N ASN A 155 7.52 23.16 -3.27
CA ASN A 155 7.20 23.96 -2.07
C ASN A 155 8.41 24.75 -1.53
N ASN A 156 9.53 24.78 -2.26
CA ASN A 156 10.77 25.48 -1.90
C ASN A 156 11.38 25.03 -0.55
N TYR A 157 11.28 23.74 -0.22
CA TYR A 157 11.99 23.18 0.91
C TYR A 157 13.44 22.83 0.55
N GLU A 158 14.36 23.09 1.47
CA GLU A 158 15.72 22.58 1.41
C GLU A 158 15.75 21.14 1.95
N THR A 159 16.06 20.17 1.10
CA THR A 159 15.81 18.75 1.41
C THR A 159 17.08 17.97 1.74
N TYR A 160 17.03 17.23 2.85
CA TYR A 160 18.09 16.35 3.31
C TYR A 160 17.53 14.94 3.56
N ILE A 161 17.36 14.19 2.47
CA ILE A 161 16.88 12.80 2.51
C ILE A 161 17.95 11.87 1.95
N LYS A 162 18.40 10.93 2.77
CA LYS A 162 19.41 9.93 2.38
C LYS A 162 18.81 8.96 1.34
N PRO A 163 19.49 8.65 0.23
CA PRO A 163 19.00 7.63 -0.71
C PRO A 163 18.89 6.24 -0.07
N GLN A 164 17.84 5.46 -0.39
CA GLN A 164 17.64 4.11 0.15
C GLN A 164 18.80 3.15 -0.17
N ASN A 165 19.42 3.33 -1.34
CA ASN A 165 20.54 2.51 -1.78
C ASN A 165 21.90 2.96 -1.23
N TYR A 166 21.98 4.03 -0.44
CA TYR A 166 23.25 4.67 -0.06
C TYR A 166 24.28 3.72 0.57
N GLU A 167 23.89 2.85 1.50
CA GLU A 167 24.83 1.87 2.07
C GLU A 167 25.22 0.78 1.07
N LYS A 168 24.29 0.38 0.18
CA LYS A 168 24.57 -0.60 -0.88
C LYS A 168 25.57 -0.04 -1.89
N LEU A 169 25.46 1.24 -2.27
CA LEU A 169 26.37 1.93 -3.20
C LEU A 169 27.84 1.88 -2.74
N LYS A 170 28.09 1.86 -1.44
CA LYS A 170 29.46 1.78 -0.89
C LYS A 170 30.11 0.41 -1.06
N THR A 171 29.34 -0.66 -1.22
CA THR A 171 29.86 -2.03 -1.24
C THR A 171 30.66 -2.34 -2.50
N LYS A 172 31.74 -3.13 -2.36
CA LYS A 172 32.53 -3.60 -3.52
C LYS A 172 31.69 -4.38 -4.53
N LYS A 173 30.72 -5.17 -4.05
CA LYS A 173 29.82 -5.96 -4.90
C LYS A 173 28.98 -5.05 -5.79
N PHE A 174 28.40 -3.98 -5.25
CA PHE A 174 27.62 -3.04 -6.04
C PHE A 174 28.50 -2.33 -7.08
N LYS A 175 29.67 -1.81 -6.68
CA LYS A 175 30.58 -1.08 -7.58
C LYS A 175 31.16 -1.93 -8.72
N LYS A 176 31.32 -3.24 -8.52
CA LYS A 176 31.81 -4.16 -9.55
C LYS A 176 30.71 -4.71 -10.46
N ASN A 177 29.43 -4.50 -10.14
CA ASN A 177 28.35 -5.05 -10.94
C ASN A 177 28.14 -4.21 -12.20
N ILE A 178 28.55 -4.75 -13.36
CA ILE A 178 28.44 -4.09 -14.66
C ILE A 178 27.00 -3.88 -15.14
N GLY A 179 26.02 -4.61 -14.57
CA GLY A 179 24.60 -4.47 -14.93
C GLY A 179 23.89 -3.31 -14.24
N ASN A 180 24.53 -2.64 -13.27
CA ASN A 180 23.95 -1.48 -12.62
C ASN A 180 24.14 -0.24 -13.50
N LYS A 181 23.05 0.48 -13.80
CA LYS A 181 23.10 1.72 -14.59
C LYS A 181 24.04 2.77 -13.98
N GLU A 182 24.14 2.81 -12.65
CA GLU A 182 24.97 3.75 -11.91
C GLU A 182 26.47 3.53 -12.12
N ASN A 183 26.86 2.35 -12.63
CA ASN A 183 28.24 2.02 -12.98
C ASN A 183 28.53 2.18 -14.48
N MET A 184 27.55 2.63 -15.28
CA MET A 184 27.71 2.92 -16.70
C MET A 184 28.05 4.40 -16.92
N THR A 185 28.73 4.70 -18.03
CA THR A 185 29.01 6.11 -18.40
C THR A 185 27.79 6.68 -19.10
N TYR A 186 27.18 7.72 -18.53
CA TYR A 186 26.06 8.42 -19.16
C TYR A 186 26.55 9.60 -20.01
N LEU A 187 26.14 9.64 -21.28
CA LEU A 187 26.40 10.75 -22.19
C LEU A 187 25.14 11.64 -22.25
N LYS A 188 25.21 12.81 -21.60
CA LYS A 188 24.07 13.73 -21.45
C LYS A 188 23.57 14.30 -22.79
N ASP A 189 24.48 14.60 -23.72
CA ASP A 189 24.13 15.25 -24.99
C ASP A 189 23.35 14.32 -25.93
N GLU A 190 23.60 13.01 -25.85
CA GLU A 190 22.99 11.98 -26.70
C GLU A 190 21.90 11.17 -25.99
N ASP A 191 21.65 11.46 -24.70
CA ASP A 191 20.78 10.69 -23.80
C ASP A 191 21.01 9.17 -23.93
N CYS A 192 22.25 8.73 -23.69
CA CYS A 192 22.61 7.32 -23.84
C CYS A 192 23.59 6.84 -22.77
N TYR A 193 23.59 5.54 -22.51
CA TYR A 193 24.56 4.90 -21.61
C TYR A 193 25.58 4.09 -22.40
N ILE A 194 26.85 4.14 -22.00
CA ILE A 194 27.89 3.23 -22.46
C ILE A 194 28.03 2.10 -21.43
N CYS A 195 27.70 0.88 -21.85
CA CYS A 195 27.83 -0.30 -20.98
C CYS A 195 29.30 -0.75 -20.86
N ALA A 196 29.56 -1.69 -19.95
CA ALA A 196 30.92 -2.21 -19.73
C ALA A 196 31.55 -2.91 -20.95
N ASN A 197 30.74 -3.32 -21.93
CA ASN A 197 31.19 -3.87 -23.21
C ASN A 197 31.32 -2.80 -24.31
N SER A 198 31.38 -1.53 -23.93
CA SER A 198 31.48 -0.37 -24.83
C SER A 198 30.34 -0.24 -25.85
N GLN A 199 29.20 -0.89 -25.60
CA GLN A 199 28.00 -0.73 -26.41
C GLN A 199 27.17 0.45 -25.93
N ARG A 200 26.57 1.17 -26.88
CA ARG A 200 25.66 2.28 -26.61
C ARG A 200 24.25 1.75 -26.38
N LEU A 201 23.65 2.13 -25.27
CA LEU A 201 22.27 1.86 -24.90
C LEU A 201 21.49 3.17 -25.12
N THR A 202 20.74 3.23 -26.22
CA THR A 202 19.92 4.38 -26.59
C THR A 202 18.49 4.19 -26.12
N VAL A 203 17.75 5.28 -25.90
CA VAL A 203 16.33 5.22 -25.53
C VAL A 203 15.54 4.35 -26.51
N LYS A 204 14.89 3.32 -25.98
CA LYS A 204 13.99 2.42 -26.72
C LYS A 204 12.54 2.85 -26.61
N SER A 205 12.11 3.24 -25.41
CA SER A 205 10.73 3.65 -25.14
C SER A 205 10.62 4.34 -23.78
N VAL A 206 9.60 5.18 -23.61
CA VAL A 206 9.20 5.74 -22.32
C VAL A 206 7.91 5.07 -21.89
N THR A 207 7.84 4.65 -20.62
CA THR A 207 6.62 4.09 -20.03
C THR A 207 6.24 4.86 -18.78
N THR A 208 4.95 4.89 -18.47
CA THR A 208 4.44 5.56 -17.27
C THR A 208 4.14 4.53 -16.18
N LYS A 209 4.64 4.78 -14.97
CA LYS A 209 4.34 3.98 -13.79
C LYS A 209 3.51 4.79 -12.81
N LYS A 210 2.44 4.19 -12.27
CA LYS A 210 1.63 4.78 -11.21
C LYS A 210 2.04 4.23 -9.84
N SER A 211 2.29 5.10 -8.87
CA SER A 211 2.54 4.74 -7.47
C SER A 211 1.23 4.40 -6.73
N LYS A 212 1.33 4.00 -5.46
CA LYS A 212 0.16 3.72 -4.61
C LYS A 212 -0.65 4.99 -4.28
N SER A 213 0.02 6.13 -4.05
CA SER A 213 -0.62 7.46 -3.92
C SER A 213 -1.29 7.93 -5.22
N GLY A 214 -0.88 7.35 -6.35
CA GLY A 214 -1.42 7.66 -7.66
C GLY A 214 -0.54 8.62 -8.48
N TYR A 215 0.60 9.04 -7.93
CA TYR A 215 1.64 9.77 -8.64
C TYR A 215 2.12 8.98 -9.88
N LYS A 216 2.38 9.70 -10.97
CA LYS A 216 2.80 9.12 -12.25
C LYS A 216 4.24 9.52 -12.53
N SER A 217 5.13 8.53 -12.58
CA SER A 217 6.52 8.69 -13.02
C SER A 217 6.68 8.27 -14.46
N GLU A 218 7.51 8.97 -15.22
CA GLU A 218 8.01 8.51 -16.51
C GLU A 218 9.30 7.70 -16.33
N ILE A 219 9.36 6.53 -16.95
CA ILE A 219 10.50 5.63 -16.90
C ILE A 219 11.02 5.45 -18.32
N THR A 220 12.21 5.98 -18.57
CA THR A 220 12.94 5.77 -19.82
C THR A 220 13.60 4.40 -19.81
N ILE A 221 13.32 3.62 -20.85
CA ILE A 221 13.92 2.31 -21.10
C ILE A 221 15.00 2.49 -22.15
N TYR A 222 16.23 2.09 -21.81
CA TYR A 222 17.42 2.10 -22.67
C TYR A 222 17.79 0.67 -23.09
#